data_AF-L8M395-F1
#
_entry.id   AF-L8M395-F1
#
_cell.length_a   1.000
_cell.length_b   1.000
_cell.length_c   1.000
_cell.angle_alpha   90.00
_cell.angle_beta   90.00
_cell.angle_gamma   90.00
#
_symmetry.space_group_name_H-M   'P 1'
#
loop_
_entity.id
_entity.type
_entity.pdbx_description
1 polymer ?
#
loop_
_entity_poly.entity_id
_entity_poly.type
_entity_poly.pdbx_seq_one_letter_code
_entity_poly.pdbx_strand_id
1 'polypeptide(L)'
;MAKKKAPNWNVVAQITNDMTDKDQQQQVKNAQEHQPKTIIPLEQIKVREQDTRPLHESHVADLAESITVLGLLEPLVLDLRYRLLAGGHRLAAIQLVKETNTKAYQQHFPNNLVPVRIMAFDAVENPDLALQVEVAENEHRRDYTPTEVKLMADRLQEQGYKRLKGRPAQGEKSLVQALAFVVNKSKRTIERYLQEDKNHDGQESATRVALSSERAALRKTYKDLKSWQKALQEEPQTPKRQSLAKKLPSMMRLIDAALAEIEGIEKEEQQTS
;
A
#
# COMPACT_ATOMS: atom_id res chain seq x y z
N MET A 1 42.27 -19.16 -2.02
CA MET A 1 41.00 -19.94 -2.12
C MET A 1 40.10 -19.56 -0.95
N ALA A 2 39.15 -18.64 -1.15
CA ALA A 2 38.20 -18.22 -0.12
C ALA A 2 36.88 -18.98 -0.30
N LYS A 3 36.53 -19.84 0.66
CA LYS A 3 35.26 -20.58 0.68
C LYS A 3 34.11 -19.59 0.96
N LYS A 4 33.26 -19.31 -0.05
CA LYS A 4 32.00 -18.58 0.14
C LYS A 4 31.10 -19.39 1.09
N LYS A 5 30.76 -18.84 2.26
CA LYS A 5 29.80 -19.45 3.21
C LYS A 5 28.41 -19.45 2.57
N ALA A 6 27.79 -20.61 2.47
CA ALA A 6 26.41 -20.77 2.01
C ALA A 6 25.43 -20.04 2.96
N PRO A 7 24.31 -19.52 2.44
CA PRO A 7 23.27 -18.92 3.28
C PRO A 7 22.74 -19.96 4.27
N ASN A 8 22.59 -19.56 5.52
CA ASN A 8 22.09 -20.41 6.58
C ASN A 8 20.58 -20.60 6.39
N TRP A 9 20.20 -21.68 5.71
CA TRP A 9 18.81 -22.03 5.39
C TRP A 9 17.90 -22.09 6.63
N ASN A 10 18.46 -22.37 7.81
CA ASN A 10 17.70 -22.36 9.07
C ASN A 10 17.24 -20.95 9.48
N VAL A 11 18.00 -19.91 9.15
CA VAL A 11 17.63 -18.51 9.47
C VAL A 11 16.52 -18.04 8.54
N VAL A 12 16.58 -18.41 7.26
CA VAL A 12 15.53 -18.07 6.29
C VAL A 12 14.23 -18.79 6.63
N ALA A 13 14.30 -20.08 6.98
CA ALA A 13 13.15 -20.86 7.40
C ALA A 13 12.52 -20.36 8.73
N GLN A 14 13.35 -19.91 9.68
CA GLN A 14 12.88 -19.26 10.90
C GLN A 14 12.15 -17.94 10.61
N ILE A 15 12.68 -17.09 9.71
CA ILE A 15 12.04 -15.83 9.35
C ILE A 15 10.69 -16.06 8.65
N THR A 16 10.59 -17.06 7.76
CA THR A 16 9.32 -17.37 7.09
C THR A 16 8.29 -17.94 8.06
N ASN A 17 8.69 -18.78 9.01
CA ASN A 17 7.79 -19.31 10.05
C ASN A 17 7.33 -18.19 10.98
N ASP A 18 8.24 -17.31 11.43
CA ASP A 18 7.92 -16.15 12.27
C ASP A 18 6.96 -15.17 11.59
N MET A 19 7.06 -14.96 10.27
CA MET A 19 6.10 -14.15 9.50
C MET A 19 4.74 -14.84 9.40
N THR A 20 4.71 -16.14 9.17
CA THR A 20 3.46 -16.93 9.06
C THR A 20 2.72 -16.96 10.40
N ASP A 21 3.43 -17.11 11.51
CA ASP A 21 2.84 -17.11 12.85
C ASP A 21 2.29 -15.73 13.24
N LYS A 22 2.97 -14.64 12.84
CA LYS A 22 2.47 -13.29 13.03
C LYS A 22 1.22 -13.00 12.21
N ASP A 23 1.18 -13.44 10.95
CA ASP A 23 -0.01 -13.32 10.11
C ASP A 23 -1.18 -14.13 10.70
N GLN A 24 -0.94 -15.34 11.21
CA GLN A 24 -1.96 -16.14 11.90
C GLN A 24 -2.46 -15.47 13.18
N GLN A 25 -1.57 -14.92 14.01
CA GLN A 25 -1.96 -14.19 15.22
C GLN A 25 -2.78 -12.93 14.90
N GLN A 26 -2.39 -12.20 13.85
CA GLN A 26 -3.14 -11.03 13.38
C GLN A 26 -4.51 -11.43 12.81
N GLN A 27 -4.61 -12.56 12.11
CA GLN A 27 -5.88 -13.11 11.63
C GLN A 27 -6.80 -13.51 12.79
N VAL A 28 -6.27 -14.16 13.83
CA VAL A 28 -7.05 -14.52 15.04
C VAL A 28 -7.53 -13.26 15.77
N LYS A 29 -6.67 -12.24 15.91
CA LYS A 29 -7.04 -10.96 16.51
C LYS A 29 -8.13 -10.23 15.69
N ASN A 30 -7.95 -10.16 14.38
CA ASN A 30 -8.93 -9.58 13.45
C ASN A 30 -10.28 -10.35 13.50
N ALA A 31 -10.23 -11.68 13.63
CA ALA A 31 -11.42 -12.52 13.78
C ALA A 31 -12.12 -12.32 15.13
N GLN A 32 -11.38 -12.02 16.21
CA GLN A 32 -11.91 -11.72 17.54
C GLN A 32 -12.46 -10.30 17.67
N GLU A 33 -11.94 -9.33 16.93
CA GLU A 33 -12.49 -7.97 16.82
C GLU A 33 -13.84 -7.92 16.07
N HIS A 34 -14.29 -9.04 15.51
CA HIS A 34 -15.64 -9.20 14.98
C HIS A 34 -16.68 -9.30 16.11
N GLN A 35 -17.00 -8.14 16.71
CA GLN A 35 -18.30 -7.90 17.35
C GLN A 35 -19.43 -8.37 16.41
N PRO A 36 -20.58 -8.82 16.95
CA PRO A 36 -21.67 -9.34 16.14
C PRO A 36 -22.07 -8.31 15.08
N LYS A 37 -21.89 -8.67 13.81
CA LYS A 37 -22.35 -7.88 12.67
C LYS A 37 -23.87 -7.96 12.65
N THR A 38 -24.52 -6.93 13.17
CA THR A 38 -25.95 -6.77 12.96
C THR A 38 -26.17 -6.41 11.50
N ILE A 39 -27.22 -6.94 10.91
CA ILE A 39 -27.57 -6.67 9.53
C ILE A 39 -28.90 -5.91 9.56
N ILE A 40 -28.93 -4.69 9.01
CA ILE A 40 -30.14 -3.85 9.01
C ILE A 40 -30.44 -3.33 7.59
N PRO A 41 -31.70 -2.98 7.29
CA PRO A 41 -32.05 -2.33 6.02
C PRO A 41 -31.35 -0.99 5.84
N LEU A 42 -30.87 -0.71 4.62
CA LEU A 42 -30.20 0.56 4.29
C LEU A 42 -31.06 1.78 4.63
N GLU A 43 -32.39 1.71 4.44
CA GLU A 43 -33.29 2.84 4.73
C GLU A 43 -33.40 3.17 6.23
N GLN A 44 -33.00 2.26 7.12
CA GLN A 44 -33.04 2.52 8.57
C GLN A 44 -31.84 3.33 9.06
N ILE A 45 -30.79 3.45 8.25
CA ILE A 45 -29.58 4.18 8.61
C ILE A 45 -29.85 5.69 8.49
N LYS A 46 -29.68 6.40 9.60
CA LYS A 46 -29.87 7.85 9.68
C LYS A 46 -28.55 8.57 9.64
N VAL A 47 -28.46 9.62 8.83
CA VAL A 47 -27.28 10.50 8.79
C VAL A 47 -27.33 11.46 9.99
N ARG A 48 -26.17 11.84 10.54
CA ARG A 48 -26.07 12.87 11.58
C ARG A 48 -25.96 14.26 10.92
N GLU A 49 -26.44 15.29 11.61
CA GLU A 49 -26.33 16.68 11.12
C GLU A 49 -24.90 17.23 11.20
N GLN A 50 -24.07 16.65 12.07
CA GLN A 50 -22.69 17.09 12.32
C GLN A 50 -21.75 15.92 12.07
N ASP A 51 -21.22 15.83 10.85
CA ASP A 51 -20.05 15.00 10.52
C ASP A 51 -18.79 15.87 10.60
N THR A 52 -17.69 15.32 11.11
CA THR A 52 -16.45 16.10 11.25
C THR A 52 -15.67 16.24 9.94
N ARG A 53 -15.99 15.43 8.92
CA ARG A 53 -15.30 15.44 7.62
C ARG A 53 -16.29 15.57 6.46
N PRO A 54 -16.05 16.48 5.50
CA PRO A 54 -16.84 16.53 4.29
C PRO A 54 -16.63 15.26 3.45
N LEU A 55 -17.70 14.83 2.78
CA LEU A 55 -17.62 13.79 1.76
C LEU A 55 -16.77 14.31 0.58
N HIS A 56 -15.89 13.45 0.07
CA HIS A 56 -15.06 13.77 -1.08
C HIS A 56 -15.51 12.89 -2.24
N GLU A 57 -16.13 13.46 -3.26
CA GLU A 57 -16.83 12.72 -4.32
C GLU A 57 -15.92 11.72 -5.04
N SER A 58 -14.67 12.11 -5.34
CA SER A 58 -13.73 11.18 -5.99
C SER A 58 -13.43 9.94 -5.14
N HIS A 59 -13.39 10.10 -3.80
CA HIS A 59 -13.17 8.99 -2.89
C HIS A 59 -14.39 8.08 -2.79
N VAL A 60 -15.58 8.66 -2.85
CA VAL A 60 -16.83 7.89 -2.91
C VAL A 60 -16.90 7.07 -4.19
N ALA A 61 -16.49 7.63 -5.33
CA ALA A 61 -16.45 6.92 -6.61
C ALA A 61 -15.46 5.74 -6.58
N ASP A 62 -14.22 5.95 -6.12
CA ASP A 62 -13.22 4.89 -6.02
C ASP A 62 -13.68 3.76 -5.08
N LEU A 63 -14.31 4.13 -3.96
CA LEU A 63 -14.86 3.18 -3.00
C LEU A 63 -16.05 2.40 -3.56
N ALA A 64 -16.97 3.07 -4.25
CA ALA A 64 -18.12 2.43 -4.89
C ALA A 64 -17.64 1.38 -5.89
N GLU A 65 -16.63 1.72 -6.69
CA GLU A 65 -16.02 0.79 -7.63
C GLU A 65 -15.44 -0.44 -6.93
N SER A 66 -14.69 -0.24 -5.84
CA SER A 66 -14.20 -1.36 -5.05
C SER A 66 -15.31 -2.19 -4.42
N ILE A 67 -16.39 -1.57 -3.93
CA ILE A 67 -17.52 -2.29 -3.33
C ILE A 67 -18.19 -3.18 -4.39
N THR A 68 -18.26 -2.75 -5.65
CA THR A 68 -18.82 -3.60 -6.71
C THR A 68 -18.07 -4.92 -6.90
N VAL A 69 -16.76 -4.94 -6.60
CA VAL A 69 -15.91 -6.12 -6.77
C VAL A 69 -15.78 -6.92 -5.48
N LEU A 70 -15.44 -6.25 -4.38
CA LEU A 70 -15.06 -6.88 -3.11
C LEU A 70 -16.20 -6.96 -2.10
N GLY A 71 -17.30 -6.22 -2.32
CA GLY A 71 -18.31 -5.98 -1.31
C GLY A 71 -17.83 -5.02 -0.22
N LEU A 72 -18.63 -4.87 0.85
CA LEU A 72 -18.27 -4.04 1.99
C LEU A 72 -17.33 -4.81 2.94
N LEU A 73 -16.06 -4.43 2.98
CA LEU A 73 -15.07 -5.08 3.84
C LEU A 73 -15.27 -4.74 5.32
N GLU A 74 -15.59 -3.48 5.61
CA GLU A 74 -15.77 -2.96 6.96
C GLU A 74 -17.20 -2.47 7.18
N PRO A 75 -17.89 -2.93 8.23
CA PRO A 75 -19.27 -2.56 8.50
C PRO A 75 -19.41 -1.09 8.89
N LEU A 76 -20.55 -0.48 8.59
CA LEU A 76 -20.88 0.88 9.07
C LEU A 76 -21.04 0.86 10.59
N VAL A 77 -20.67 1.95 11.27
CA VAL A 77 -20.81 2.03 12.73
C VAL A 77 -21.98 2.93 13.06
N LEU A 78 -22.91 2.42 13.85
CA LEU A 78 -24.15 3.10 14.23
C LEU A 78 -24.31 3.19 15.75
N ASP A 79 -25.15 4.10 16.21
CA ASP A 79 -25.62 4.16 17.60
C ASP A 79 -26.90 3.32 17.83
N LEU A 80 -27.43 3.32 19.06
CA LEU A 80 -28.66 2.59 19.42
C LEU A 80 -29.91 2.99 18.63
N ARG A 81 -29.91 4.16 17.99
CA ARG A 81 -31.01 4.69 17.18
C ARG A 81 -30.75 4.63 15.68
N TYR A 82 -29.74 3.85 15.28
CA TYR A 82 -29.29 3.67 13.89
C TYR A 82 -28.77 4.95 13.23
N ARG A 83 -28.27 5.92 14.01
CA ARG A 83 -27.55 7.07 13.46
C ARG A 83 -26.11 6.69 13.17
N LEU A 84 -25.63 7.11 12.00
CA LEU A 84 -24.27 6.86 11.53
C LEU A 84 -23.25 7.56 12.43
N LEU A 85 -22.39 6.77 13.08
CA LEU A 85 -21.28 7.27 13.88
C LEU A 85 -19.98 7.34 13.06
N ALA A 86 -19.74 6.34 12.19
CA ALA A 86 -18.58 6.30 11.33
C ALA A 86 -18.87 5.53 10.03
N GLY A 87 -18.13 5.87 8.98
CA GLY A 87 -18.30 5.28 7.65
C GLY A 87 -19.12 6.11 6.66
N GLY A 88 -19.13 7.44 6.78
CA GLY A 88 -19.82 8.35 5.84
C GLY A 88 -19.52 8.08 4.36
N HIS A 89 -18.24 7.99 3.98
CA HIS A 89 -17.86 7.65 2.60
C HIS A 89 -18.35 6.27 2.17
N ARG A 90 -18.35 5.29 3.08
CA ARG A 90 -18.86 3.93 2.82
C ARG A 90 -20.37 3.95 2.57
N LEU A 91 -21.13 4.65 3.39
CA LEU A 91 -22.58 4.80 3.19
C LEU A 91 -22.89 5.46 1.83
N ALA A 92 -22.20 6.57 1.51
CA ALA A 92 -22.35 7.25 0.24
C ALA A 92 -21.97 6.35 -0.95
N ALA A 93 -20.92 5.55 -0.82
CA ALA A 93 -20.49 4.62 -1.86
C ALA A 93 -21.49 3.49 -2.07
N ILE A 94 -22.09 2.94 -0.99
CA ILE A 94 -23.15 1.93 -1.07
C ILE A 94 -24.37 2.49 -1.82
N GLN A 95 -24.77 3.72 -1.51
CA GLN A 95 -25.86 4.42 -2.21
C GLN A 95 -25.54 4.60 -3.69
N LEU A 96 -24.32 5.04 -4.01
CA LEU A 96 -23.87 5.18 -5.39
C LEU A 96 -23.89 3.85 -6.15
N VAL A 97 -23.47 2.74 -5.52
CA VAL A 97 -23.54 1.40 -6.14
C VAL A 97 -24.99 0.96 -6.37
N LYS A 98 -25.90 1.23 -5.43
CA LYS A 98 -27.34 0.95 -5.59
C LYS A 98 -27.92 1.60 -6.85
N GLU A 99 -27.51 2.84 -7.12
CA GLU A 99 -27.97 3.65 -8.24
C GLU A 99 -27.29 3.28 -9.57
N THR A 100 -25.97 3.08 -9.55
CA THR A 100 -25.16 2.93 -10.78
C THR A 100 -24.97 1.48 -11.22
N ASN A 101 -25.01 0.52 -10.30
CA ASN A 101 -24.79 -0.90 -10.58
C ASN A 101 -25.64 -1.79 -9.68
N THR A 102 -26.95 -1.82 -9.97
CA THR A 102 -27.95 -2.57 -9.19
C THR A 102 -27.64 -4.07 -9.12
N LYS A 103 -27.02 -4.66 -10.16
CA LYS A 103 -26.62 -6.07 -10.15
C LYS A 103 -25.57 -6.36 -9.09
N ALA A 104 -24.48 -5.56 -9.04
CA ALA A 104 -23.46 -5.69 -8.01
C ALA A 104 -24.04 -5.38 -6.63
N TYR A 105 -24.93 -4.38 -6.53
CA TYR A 105 -25.62 -4.06 -5.29
C TYR A 105 -26.40 -5.26 -4.72
N GLN A 106 -27.24 -5.90 -5.53
CA GLN A 106 -28.04 -7.05 -5.10
C GLN A 106 -27.18 -8.27 -4.73
N GLN A 107 -26.05 -8.44 -5.41
CA GLN A 107 -25.09 -9.50 -5.10
C GLN A 107 -24.47 -9.32 -3.71
N HIS A 108 -24.07 -8.11 -3.36
CA HIS A 108 -23.35 -7.83 -2.10
C HIS A 108 -24.26 -7.44 -0.93
N PHE A 109 -25.46 -6.92 -1.22
CA PHE A 109 -26.45 -6.46 -0.24
C PHE A 109 -27.84 -7.06 -0.56
N PRO A 110 -27.99 -8.40 -0.44
CA PRO A 110 -29.26 -9.05 -0.71
C PRO A 110 -30.35 -8.52 0.23
N ASN A 111 -31.58 -8.37 -0.30
CA ASN A 111 -32.71 -7.79 0.44
C ASN A 111 -32.46 -6.38 1.00
N ASN A 112 -31.53 -5.63 0.39
CA ASN A 112 -31.19 -4.26 0.79
C ASN A 112 -30.67 -4.17 2.25
N LEU A 113 -30.03 -5.25 2.69
CA LEU A 113 -29.48 -5.41 4.02
C LEU A 113 -27.98 -5.10 4.04
N VAL A 114 -27.56 -4.26 4.99
CA VAL A 114 -26.18 -3.78 5.11
C VAL A 114 -25.60 -4.24 6.46
N PRO A 115 -24.35 -4.76 6.48
CA PRO A 115 -23.71 -5.14 7.73
C PRO A 115 -23.25 -3.89 8.50
N VAL A 116 -23.62 -3.83 9.77
CA VAL A 116 -23.37 -2.72 10.69
C VAL A 116 -22.85 -3.19 12.04
N ARG A 117 -22.15 -2.30 12.74
CA ARG A 117 -21.76 -2.45 14.15
C ARG A 117 -22.54 -1.42 14.97
N ILE A 118 -23.31 -1.88 15.94
CA ILE A 118 -24.10 -1.01 16.81
C ILE A 118 -23.31 -0.76 18.10
N MET A 119 -23.15 0.52 18.45
CA MET A 119 -22.60 0.95 19.72
C MET A 119 -23.73 1.12 20.73
N ALA A 120 -23.52 0.63 21.95
CA ALA A 120 -24.52 0.62 23.01
C ALA A 120 -24.67 1.97 23.73
N PHE A 121 -24.76 3.06 22.98
CA PHE A 121 -25.07 4.40 23.50
C PHE A 121 -25.89 5.21 22.47
N ASP A 122 -26.52 6.29 22.94
CA ASP A 122 -27.22 7.27 22.10
C ASP A 122 -26.27 8.45 21.78
N ALA A 123 -26.05 8.75 20.49
CA ALA A 123 -25.13 9.79 20.03
C ALA A 123 -25.59 11.22 20.32
N VAL A 124 -26.89 11.45 20.51
CA VAL A 124 -27.46 12.75 20.89
C VAL A 124 -27.31 12.98 22.38
N GLU A 125 -27.50 11.95 23.19
CA GLU A 125 -27.28 12.03 24.64
C GLU A 125 -25.79 12.09 25.00
N ASN A 126 -24.92 11.44 24.20
CA ASN A 126 -23.49 11.35 24.44
C ASN A 126 -22.67 11.73 23.19
N PRO A 127 -22.62 13.01 22.81
CA PRO A 127 -21.92 13.46 21.61
C PRO A 127 -20.40 13.24 21.68
N ASP A 128 -19.80 13.30 22.87
CA ASP A 128 -18.36 13.08 23.05
C ASP A 128 -17.96 11.64 22.76
N LEU A 129 -18.77 10.66 23.19
CA LEU A 129 -18.57 9.26 22.85
C LEU A 129 -18.73 9.01 21.35
N ALA A 130 -19.69 9.68 20.72
CA ALA A 130 -19.89 9.60 19.27
C ALA A 130 -18.66 10.10 18.50
N LEU A 131 -18.09 11.23 18.93
CA LEU A 131 -16.86 11.78 18.36
C LEU A 131 -15.66 10.86 18.57
N GLN A 132 -15.50 10.29 19.78
CA GLN A 132 -14.43 9.34 20.05
C GLN A 132 -14.51 8.11 19.15
N VAL A 133 -15.72 7.58 18.90
CA VAL A 133 -15.92 6.45 17.99
C VAL A 133 -15.55 6.81 16.55
N GLU A 134 -15.94 8.00 16.09
CA GLU A 134 -15.61 8.49 14.75
C GLU A 134 -14.08 8.65 14.56
N VAL A 135 -13.39 9.22 15.55
CA VAL A 135 -11.93 9.37 15.54
C VAL A 135 -11.26 8.00 15.60
N ALA A 136 -11.70 7.13 16.51
CA ALA A 136 -11.15 5.80 16.68
C ALA A 136 -11.31 4.95 15.42
N GLU A 137 -12.45 4.96 14.74
CA GLU A 137 -12.62 4.23 13.47
C GLU A 137 -11.69 4.77 12.38
N ASN A 138 -11.51 6.08 12.31
CA ASN A 138 -10.60 6.68 11.34
C ASN A 138 -9.13 6.34 11.61
N GLU A 139 -8.72 6.21 12.88
CA GLU A 139 -7.35 5.90 13.28
C GLU A 139 -7.03 4.40 13.31
N HIS A 140 -8.00 3.56 13.71
CA HIS A 140 -7.86 2.11 13.85
C HIS A 140 -8.43 1.31 12.66
N ARG A 141 -8.37 1.86 11.43
CA ARG A 141 -8.71 1.02 10.26
C ARG A 141 -7.81 -0.21 10.23
N ARG A 142 -8.44 -1.36 9.98
CA ARG A 142 -7.89 -2.71 10.20
C ARG A 142 -6.49 -2.84 9.59
N ASP A 143 -5.58 -3.45 10.35
CA ASP A 143 -4.28 -3.85 9.83
C ASP A 143 -4.45 -5.11 8.98
N TYR A 144 -4.71 -4.90 7.69
CA TYR A 144 -4.71 -5.97 6.71
C TYR A 144 -3.30 -6.54 6.55
N THR A 145 -3.21 -7.86 6.61
CA THR A 145 -1.98 -8.61 6.36
C THR A 145 -1.58 -8.51 4.87
N PRO A 146 -0.28 -8.67 4.54
CA PRO A 146 0.17 -8.70 3.15
C PRO A 146 -0.60 -9.73 2.31
N THR A 147 -0.92 -10.89 2.90
CA THR A 147 -1.67 -11.98 2.27
C THR A 147 -3.11 -11.59 1.93
N GLU A 148 -3.83 -10.92 2.84
CA GLU A 148 -5.18 -10.39 2.56
C GLU A 148 -5.16 -9.34 1.45
N VAL A 149 -4.15 -8.46 1.44
CA VAL A 149 -3.98 -7.43 0.40
C VAL A 149 -3.76 -8.06 -0.97
N LYS A 150 -3.03 -9.17 -1.06
CA LYS A 150 -2.80 -9.91 -2.30
C LYS A 150 -4.09 -10.55 -2.83
N LEU A 151 -4.84 -11.24 -1.97
CA LEU A 151 -6.14 -11.83 -2.37
C LEU A 151 -7.12 -10.78 -2.91
N MET A 152 -7.13 -9.59 -2.29
CA MET A 152 -7.91 -8.46 -2.79
C MET A 152 -7.37 -7.96 -4.14
N ALA A 153 -6.04 -7.94 -4.31
CA ALA A 153 -5.42 -7.54 -5.56
C ALA A 153 -5.78 -8.48 -6.71
N ASP A 154 -5.76 -9.79 -6.49
CA ASP A 154 -6.10 -10.80 -7.51
C ASP A 154 -7.53 -10.63 -8.01
N ARG A 155 -8.49 -10.46 -7.09
CA ARG A 155 -9.90 -10.20 -7.45
C ARG A 155 -10.09 -8.91 -8.25
N LEU A 156 -9.35 -7.86 -7.90
CA LEU A 156 -9.38 -6.61 -8.67
C LEU A 156 -8.74 -6.80 -10.06
N GLN A 157 -7.65 -7.56 -10.17
CA GLN A 157 -7.00 -7.83 -11.45
C GLN A 157 -7.92 -8.64 -12.40
N GLU A 158 -8.67 -9.62 -11.89
CA GLU A 158 -9.69 -10.35 -12.67
C GLU A 158 -10.77 -9.42 -13.27
N GLN A 159 -11.07 -8.31 -12.59
CA GLN A 159 -12.03 -7.30 -13.04
C GLN A 159 -11.38 -6.20 -13.91
N GLY A 160 -10.14 -6.40 -14.35
CA GLY A 160 -9.45 -5.54 -15.30
C GLY A 160 -8.66 -4.38 -14.67
N TYR A 161 -8.48 -4.35 -13.36
CA TYR A 161 -7.57 -3.38 -12.72
C TYR A 161 -6.13 -3.66 -13.09
N LYS A 162 -5.37 -2.61 -13.42
CA LYS A 162 -3.98 -2.72 -13.85
C LYS A 162 -3.03 -2.11 -12.83
N ARG A 163 -1.84 -2.69 -12.72
CA ARG A 163 -0.70 -2.06 -12.02
C ARG A 163 -0.11 -0.98 -12.92
N LEU A 164 -0.52 0.25 -12.70
CA LEU A 164 -0.05 1.41 -13.45
C LEU A 164 1.06 2.11 -12.67
N LYS A 165 2.14 2.48 -13.36
CA LYS A 165 3.20 3.30 -12.79
C LYS A 165 2.84 4.77 -12.98
N GLY A 166 2.42 5.43 -11.90
CA GLY A 166 2.07 6.86 -11.90
C GLY A 166 0.57 7.16 -11.82
N ARG A 167 0.17 8.35 -12.28
CA ARG A 167 -1.25 8.76 -12.31
C ARG A 167 -1.95 7.98 -13.44
N PRO A 168 -3.07 7.29 -13.18
CA PRO A 168 -3.84 6.64 -14.24
C PRO A 168 -4.31 7.67 -15.27
N ALA A 169 -4.30 7.30 -16.55
CA ALA A 169 -4.93 8.10 -17.58
C ALA A 169 -6.47 8.09 -17.40
N GLN A 170 -7.15 8.99 -18.09
CA GLN A 170 -8.62 9.08 -18.00
C GLN A 170 -9.26 7.76 -18.44
N GLY A 171 -10.02 7.13 -17.54
CA GLY A 171 -10.67 5.84 -17.77
C GLY A 171 -9.85 4.60 -17.38
N GLU A 172 -8.59 4.76 -16.95
CA GLU A 172 -7.78 3.64 -16.48
C GLU A 172 -7.95 3.38 -14.98
N LYS A 173 -8.15 2.11 -14.61
CA LYS A 173 -8.37 1.69 -13.22
C LYS A 173 -7.06 1.23 -12.58
N SER A 174 -6.57 2.00 -11.61
CA SER A 174 -5.31 1.70 -10.92
C SER A 174 -5.53 0.77 -9.74
N LEU A 175 -4.94 -0.43 -9.80
CA LEU A 175 -4.98 -1.43 -8.73
C LEU A 175 -4.46 -0.86 -7.40
N VAL A 176 -3.34 -0.15 -7.45
CA VAL A 176 -2.67 0.38 -6.26
C VAL A 176 -3.51 1.49 -5.61
N GLN A 177 -4.23 2.29 -6.40
CA GLN A 177 -5.10 3.34 -5.86
C GLN A 177 -6.32 2.77 -5.17
N ALA A 178 -7.01 1.80 -5.81
CA ALA A 178 -8.15 1.13 -5.23
C ALA A 178 -7.78 0.41 -3.91
N LEU A 179 -6.69 -0.36 -3.90
CA LEU A 179 -6.21 -1.04 -2.70
C LEU A 179 -5.79 -0.07 -1.60
N ALA A 180 -5.04 0.99 -1.93
CA ALA A 180 -4.62 1.98 -0.94
C ALA A 180 -5.80 2.63 -0.23
N PHE A 181 -6.89 2.88 -0.98
CA PHE A 181 -8.10 3.46 -0.43
C PHE A 181 -8.83 2.49 0.50
N VAL A 182 -9.06 1.27 0.02
CA VAL A 182 -9.84 0.24 0.72
C VAL A 182 -9.13 -0.25 1.99
N VAL A 183 -7.82 -0.43 1.89
CA VAL A 183 -6.96 -0.93 2.97
C VAL A 183 -6.47 0.22 3.86
N ASN A 184 -6.69 1.48 3.45
CA ASN A 184 -6.20 2.70 4.09
C ASN A 184 -4.69 2.67 4.40
N LYS A 185 -3.90 2.08 3.49
CA LYS A 185 -2.44 2.04 3.57
C LYS A 185 -1.82 2.90 2.49
N SER A 186 -0.60 3.38 2.74
CA SER A 186 0.12 4.16 1.75
C SER A 186 0.31 3.35 0.46
N LYS A 187 0.25 4.03 -0.70
CA LYS A 187 0.52 3.40 -2.01
C LYS A 187 1.84 2.64 -2.01
N ARG A 188 2.86 3.18 -1.33
CA ARG A 188 4.18 2.55 -1.14
C ARG A 188 4.10 1.24 -0.36
N THR A 189 3.29 1.18 0.69
CA THR A 189 3.10 -0.05 1.50
C THR A 189 2.39 -1.13 0.68
N ILE A 190 1.35 -0.75 -0.07
CA ILE A 190 0.66 -1.66 -0.99
C ILE A 190 1.61 -2.17 -2.07
N GLU A 191 2.37 -1.29 -2.71
CA GLU A 191 3.38 -1.67 -3.70
C GLU A 191 4.41 -2.64 -3.13
N ARG A 192 4.85 -2.45 -1.89
CA ARG A 192 5.77 -3.38 -1.20
C ARG A 192 5.15 -4.77 -1.02
N TYR A 193 3.94 -4.86 -0.44
CA TYR A 193 3.26 -6.15 -0.25
C TYR A 193 3.03 -6.89 -1.56
N LEU A 194 2.74 -6.13 -2.61
CA LEU A 194 2.52 -6.62 -3.96
C LEU A 194 3.82 -6.96 -4.72
N GLN A 195 4.99 -6.53 -4.24
CA GLN A 195 6.33 -6.83 -4.80
C GLN A 195 7.02 -7.99 -4.09
N GLU A 196 6.75 -8.21 -2.81
CA GLU A 196 7.36 -9.28 -2.00
C GLU A 196 7.18 -10.70 -2.61
N ASP A 197 6.12 -10.95 -3.40
CA ASP A 197 5.96 -12.23 -4.13
C ASP A 197 6.77 -12.34 -5.42
N LYS A 198 7.05 -11.23 -6.11
CA LYS A 198 7.88 -11.30 -7.33
C LYS A 198 9.31 -11.72 -7.03
N ASN A 199 9.77 -11.52 -5.80
CA ASN A 199 11.08 -11.95 -5.33
C ASN A 199 11.08 -13.42 -4.86
N HIS A 200 9.91 -14.07 -4.74
CA HIS A 200 9.81 -15.49 -4.41
C HIS A 200 9.75 -16.40 -5.65
N ASP A 201 9.23 -15.92 -6.78
CA ASP A 201 9.17 -16.66 -8.05
C ASP A 201 10.31 -16.36 -9.04
N GLY A 202 11.25 -15.50 -8.66
CA GLY A 202 12.49 -15.28 -9.38
C GLY A 202 13.61 -15.17 -8.38
N GLN A 203 14.48 -16.18 -8.32
CA GLN A 203 15.78 -16.06 -7.66
C GLN A 203 16.63 -15.02 -8.41
N GLU A 204 16.34 -13.73 -8.25
CA GLU A 204 17.40 -12.74 -8.35
C GLU A 204 18.29 -12.95 -7.13
N SER A 205 19.45 -13.57 -7.36
CA SER A 205 20.42 -13.86 -6.31
C SER A 205 20.63 -12.59 -5.45
N ALA A 206 20.74 -12.74 -4.12
CA ALA A 206 20.97 -11.60 -3.22
C ALA A 206 22.19 -10.74 -3.66
N THR A 207 23.14 -11.37 -4.34
CA THR A 207 24.26 -10.74 -5.04
C THR A 207 23.80 -9.75 -6.12
N ARG A 208 22.84 -10.12 -6.96
CA ARG A 208 22.29 -9.29 -8.04
C ARG A 208 21.52 -8.08 -7.52
N VAL A 209 20.75 -8.23 -6.44
CA VAL A 209 20.06 -7.10 -5.79
C VAL A 209 21.07 -6.13 -5.15
N ALA A 210 22.11 -6.66 -4.49
CA ALA A 210 23.18 -5.84 -3.92
C ALA A 210 23.95 -5.08 -5.01
N LEU A 211 24.38 -5.76 -6.08
CA LEU A 211 25.08 -5.17 -7.24
C LEU A 211 24.22 -4.14 -7.97
N SER A 212 22.91 -4.37 -8.12
CA SER A 212 21.98 -3.42 -8.71
C SER A 212 21.83 -2.14 -7.87
N SER A 213 21.74 -2.29 -6.54
CA SER A 213 21.66 -1.16 -5.62
C SER A 213 22.96 -0.35 -5.57
N GLU A 214 24.11 -1.03 -5.60
CA GLU A 214 25.45 -0.43 -5.67
C GLU A 214 25.65 0.31 -6.99
N ARG A 215 25.28 -0.30 -8.13
CA ARG A 215 25.32 0.32 -9.45
C ARG A 215 24.46 1.58 -9.54
N ALA A 216 23.26 1.55 -8.95
CA ALA A 216 22.38 2.71 -8.90
C ALA A 216 23.00 3.86 -8.07
N ALA A 217 23.60 3.53 -6.92
CA ALA A 217 24.29 4.50 -6.07
C ALA A 217 25.53 5.09 -6.76
N LEU A 218 26.35 4.27 -7.43
CA LEU A 218 27.53 4.70 -8.19
C LEU A 218 27.14 5.58 -9.38
N ARG A 219 26.10 5.23 -10.14
CA ARG A 219 25.58 6.06 -11.25
C ARG A 219 25.07 7.42 -10.77
N LYS A 220 24.39 7.44 -9.62
CA LYS A 220 23.92 8.70 -9.01
C LYS A 220 25.12 9.56 -8.59
N THR A 221 26.08 8.96 -7.89
CA THR A 221 27.31 9.63 -7.44
C THR A 221 28.09 10.19 -8.63
N TYR A 222 28.21 9.44 -9.73
CA TYR A 222 28.86 9.91 -10.96
C TYR A 222 28.15 11.14 -11.56
N LYS A 223 26.81 11.12 -11.62
CA LYS A 223 26.01 12.25 -12.11
C LYS A 223 26.21 13.49 -11.23
N ASP A 224 26.23 13.32 -9.92
CA ASP A 224 26.43 14.40 -8.94
C ASP A 224 27.87 14.97 -9.02
N LEU A 225 28.87 14.11 -9.23
CA LEU A 225 30.25 14.56 -9.47
C LEU A 225 30.41 15.26 -10.82
N LYS A 226 29.71 14.80 -11.86
CA LYS A 226 29.71 15.44 -13.19
C LYS A 226 28.98 16.79 -13.17
N SER A 227 27.89 16.92 -12.41
CA SER A 227 27.21 18.21 -12.23
C SER A 227 28.09 19.18 -11.43
N TRP A 228 28.78 18.70 -10.40
CA TRP A 228 29.77 19.48 -9.66
C TRP A 228 30.97 19.90 -10.53
N GLN A 229 31.45 19.02 -11.42
CA GLN A 229 32.50 19.34 -12.40
C GLN A 229 32.09 20.51 -13.32
N LYS A 230 30.84 20.53 -13.76
CA LYS A 230 30.30 21.63 -14.57
C LYS A 230 30.18 22.92 -13.76
N ALA A 231 29.71 22.83 -12.51
CA ALA A 231 29.59 23.98 -11.61
C ALA A 231 30.95 24.57 -11.19
N LEU A 232 32.05 23.81 -11.29
CA LEU A 232 33.42 24.28 -11.05
C LEU A 232 34.00 25.14 -12.19
N GLN A 233 33.31 25.25 -13.34
CA GLN A 233 33.69 26.14 -14.44
C GLN A 233 33.42 27.62 -14.11
N GLU A 234 32.67 27.89 -13.04
CA GLU A 234 32.52 29.21 -12.41
C GLU A 234 33.42 29.25 -11.16
N GLU A 235 34.24 30.30 -11.05
CA GLU A 235 35.52 30.29 -10.32
C GLU A 235 35.57 29.60 -8.93
N PRO A 236 36.54 28.69 -8.69
CA PRO A 236 36.74 28.07 -7.38
C PRO A 236 37.45 29.01 -6.40
N GLN A 237 36.66 29.76 -5.61
CA GLN A 237 37.11 30.80 -4.67
C GLN A 237 37.88 30.31 -3.41
N THR A 238 38.08 28.99 -3.20
CA THR A 238 38.79 28.51 -1.98
C THR A 238 39.82 27.42 -2.26
N PRO A 239 40.96 27.39 -1.53
CA PRO A 239 42.03 26.42 -1.71
C PRO A 239 41.58 24.96 -1.46
N LYS A 240 40.62 24.76 -0.55
CA LYS A 240 40.01 23.44 -0.31
C LYS A 240 39.20 22.95 -1.51
N ARG A 241 38.43 23.83 -2.16
CA ARG A 241 37.67 23.49 -3.38
C ARG A 241 38.60 23.14 -4.55
N GLN A 242 39.70 23.86 -4.71
CA GLN A 242 40.71 23.56 -5.73
C GLN A 242 41.40 22.20 -5.49
N SER A 243 41.73 21.88 -4.23
CA SER A 243 42.29 20.56 -3.90
C SER A 243 41.31 19.42 -4.18
N LEU A 244 40.01 19.64 -3.96
CA LEU A 244 38.98 18.64 -4.23
C LEU A 244 38.73 18.49 -5.74
N ALA A 245 38.72 19.60 -6.49
CA ALA A 245 38.58 19.61 -7.96
C ALA A 245 39.73 18.86 -8.65
N LYS A 246 40.96 18.94 -8.13
CA LYS A 246 42.10 18.15 -8.64
C LYS A 246 41.91 16.63 -8.48
N LYS A 247 41.18 16.19 -7.45
CA LYS A 247 40.92 14.75 -7.18
C LYS A 247 39.70 14.22 -7.94
N LEU A 248 38.83 15.10 -8.41
CA LEU A 248 37.57 14.76 -9.07
C LEU A 248 37.73 13.83 -10.29
N PRO A 249 38.67 14.07 -11.24
CA PRO A 249 38.84 13.17 -12.39
C PRO A 249 39.27 11.75 -11.99
N SER A 250 40.09 11.63 -10.95
CA SER A 250 40.53 10.32 -10.44
C SER A 250 39.37 9.56 -9.79
N MET A 251 38.52 10.23 -9.00
CA MET A 251 37.33 9.63 -8.42
C MET A 251 36.34 9.17 -9.49
N MET A 252 36.11 9.99 -10.52
CA MET A 252 35.21 9.63 -11.62
C MET A 252 35.70 8.40 -12.40
N ARG A 253 37.02 8.29 -12.65
CA ARG A 253 37.61 7.08 -13.27
C ARG A 253 37.43 5.82 -12.42
N LEU A 254 37.57 5.91 -11.10
CA LEU A 254 37.36 4.78 -10.20
C LEU A 254 35.90 4.32 -10.20
N ILE A 255 34.96 5.27 -10.28
CA ILE A 255 33.52 4.96 -10.39
C ILE A 255 33.22 4.30 -11.74
N ASP A 256 33.77 4.81 -12.85
CA ASP A 256 33.59 4.21 -14.18
C ASP A 256 34.17 2.78 -14.23
N ALA A 257 35.34 2.55 -13.62
CA ALA A 257 35.94 1.21 -13.51
C ALA A 257 35.06 0.25 -12.69
N ALA A 258 34.57 0.69 -11.52
CA ALA A 258 33.67 -0.11 -10.68
C ALA A 258 32.34 -0.43 -11.39
N LEU A 259 31.79 0.52 -12.17
CA LEU A 259 30.59 0.28 -12.99
C LEU A 259 30.84 -0.76 -14.08
N ALA A 260 32.02 -0.74 -14.71
CA ALA A 260 32.40 -1.72 -15.72
C ALA A 260 32.60 -3.12 -15.14
N GLU A 261 33.17 -3.22 -13.92
CA GLU A 261 33.30 -4.49 -13.20
C GLU A 261 31.93 -5.09 -12.85
N ILE A 262 31.00 -4.27 -12.34
CA ILE A 262 29.62 -4.72 -12.06
C ILE A 262 28.93 -5.19 -13.34
N GLU A 263 29.09 -4.47 -14.45
CA GLU A 263 28.53 -4.86 -15.75
C GLU A 263 29.16 -6.14 -16.33
N GLY A 264 30.43 -6.43 -16.01
CA GLY A 264 31.09 -7.68 -16.36
C GLY A 264 30.51 -8.86 -15.57
N ILE A 265 30.37 -8.70 -14.25
CA ILE A 265 29.83 -9.73 -13.34
C ILE A 265 28.39 -10.09 -13.74
N GLU A 266 27.55 -9.10 -14.06
CA GLU A 266 26.17 -9.34 -14.51
C GLU A 266 26.09 -10.09 -15.86
N LYS A 267 27.06 -9.92 -16.76
CA LYS A 267 27.11 -10.57 -18.08
C LYS A 267 27.59 -12.03 -17.99
N GLU A 268 28.57 -12.31 -17.14
CA GLU A 268 29.07 -13.67 -16.91
C GLU A 268 28.00 -14.55 -16.26
N GLU A 269 27.24 -14.02 -15.30
CA GLU A 269 26.14 -14.76 -14.63
C GLU A 269 24.95 -15.08 -15.57
N GLN A 270 24.72 -14.25 -16.60
CA GLN A 270 23.69 -14.46 -17.63
C GLN A 270 24.03 -15.53 -18.67
N GLN A 271 25.32 -15.90 -18.81
CA GLN A 271 25.74 -16.98 -19.72
C GLN A 271 25.77 -18.36 -19.04
N THR A 272 25.70 -18.39 -17.72
CA THR A 272 25.72 -19.62 -16.90
C THR A 272 24.36 -20.04 -16.34
N SER A 273 23.30 -19.26 -16.57
CA SER A 273 21.90 -19.57 -16.22
C SER A 273 21.10 -19.91 -17.48
#